data_AF-A0A5J4EAM7-F1
#
_entry.id   AF-A0A5J4EAM7-F1
#
_cell.length_a   1.000
_cell.length_b   1.000
_cell.length_c   1.000
_cell.angle_alpha   90.00
_cell.angle_beta   90.00
_cell.angle_gamma   90.00
#
_symmetry.space_group_name_H-M   'P 1'
#
loop_
_entity.id
_entity.type
_entity.pdbx_description
1 polymer ?
#
loop_
_entity_poly.entity_id
_entity_poly.type
_entity_poly.pdbx_seq_one_letter_code
_entity_poly.pdbx_strand_id
1 'polypeptide(L)'
;MSEFDPSMARRYVSEAADRCVKCGLCLPHCPTYGLEMLESDSPRGRIALMEGLASGELPASAGMIRHLDGCLGCRACEIACPAEVPYGRLLDTARGLLREQRVKPGLGWRFFALAVQSRWLVRLGAVFMQLLGRLRRASGVSFRRRGGLSRLLRLIPDQVSISRLARFHPANDPAEKRGMVELFTGCLGEALEQDTLRATIRVLNRLGFDVRVPGEQGCCGAVHQHAGYPQKAARLAAINIGAFAGDGAVIVVSTGCLVSLCEYADFFQDEGGRENARQFAARCTDINEFLNEHLQPQAADQAKVARSDVAGAVALHTPCSRKAIPGNSQAARELLAQQVNIDCLTLGNGQCCGAAGAYLLDQPKSSQALAERYDIGVAPLLLTSNIGCRLQLEALCRQRGIAATVAHPVSLLAESDSFANKASVADIS
;
A
#
# COMPACT_ATOMS: atom_id res chain seq x y z
N MET A 1 -8.51 15.12 20.94
CA MET A 1 -8.75 14.87 19.51
C MET A 1 -9.80 15.86 19.04
N SER A 2 -9.40 16.86 18.26
CA SER A 2 -10.34 17.86 17.75
C SER A 2 -11.22 17.26 16.65
N GLU A 3 -12.45 17.75 16.57
CA GLU A 3 -13.40 17.41 15.51
C GLU A 3 -12.89 17.93 14.16
N PHE A 4 -13.36 17.35 13.04
CA PHE A 4 -13.06 17.90 11.71
C PHE A 4 -13.74 19.25 11.59
N ASP A 5 -12.99 20.29 11.25
CA ASP A 5 -13.51 21.65 11.06
C ASP A 5 -13.67 21.95 9.56
N PRO A 6 -14.91 22.02 9.05
CA PRO A 6 -15.17 22.34 7.65
C PRO A 6 -14.65 23.72 7.22
N SER A 7 -14.58 24.69 8.13
CA SER A 7 -14.13 26.06 7.81
C SER A 7 -12.63 26.09 7.55
N MET A 8 -11.83 25.47 8.42
CA MET A 8 -10.39 25.31 8.20
C MET A 8 -10.10 24.45 6.98
N ALA A 9 -10.87 23.38 6.76
CA ALA A 9 -10.73 22.53 5.59
C ALA A 9 -10.99 23.30 4.28
N ARG A 10 -12.03 24.14 4.22
CA ARG A 10 -12.29 25.02 3.07
C ARG A 10 -11.15 26.00 2.84
N ARG A 11 -10.69 26.68 3.89
CA ARG A 11 -9.58 27.63 3.80
C ARG A 11 -8.31 26.96 3.25
N TYR A 12 -7.95 25.80 3.78
CA TYR A 12 -6.81 25.02 3.30
C TYR A 12 -6.96 24.67 1.81
N VAL A 13 -8.14 24.21 1.39
CA VAL A 13 -8.38 23.86 -0.01
C VAL A 13 -8.20 25.05 -0.93
N SER A 14 -8.75 26.22 -0.58
CA SER A 14 -8.58 27.44 -1.37
C SER A 14 -7.10 27.83 -1.49
N GLU A 15 -6.40 27.98 -0.35
CA GLU A 15 -4.99 28.40 -0.33
C GLU A 15 -4.07 27.43 -1.12
N ALA A 16 -4.29 26.12 -0.99
CA ALA A 16 -3.47 25.13 -1.68
C ALA A 16 -3.86 24.97 -3.17
N ALA A 17 -5.13 25.18 -3.54
CA ALA A 17 -5.58 25.13 -4.93
C ALA A 17 -5.06 26.31 -5.76
N ASP A 18 -4.91 27.50 -5.16
CA ASP A 18 -4.40 28.72 -5.80
C ASP A 18 -2.98 28.57 -6.36
N ARG A 19 -2.19 27.62 -5.84
CA ARG A 19 -0.87 27.26 -6.39
C ARG A 19 -0.96 26.70 -7.82
N CYS A 20 -2.11 26.16 -8.21
CA CYS A 20 -2.29 25.52 -9.51
C CYS A 20 -2.57 26.56 -10.61
N VAL A 21 -1.57 26.81 -11.46
CA VAL A 21 -1.71 27.66 -12.67
C VAL A 21 -2.41 26.96 -13.84
N LYS A 22 -3.00 25.78 -13.62
CA LYS A 22 -3.81 25.02 -14.60
C LYS A 22 -3.10 24.70 -15.94
N CYS A 23 -1.76 24.67 -15.96
CA CYS A 23 -0.92 24.50 -17.17
C CYS A 23 -1.07 23.14 -17.90
N GLY A 24 -1.51 22.09 -17.21
CA GLY A 24 -1.74 20.77 -17.82
C GLY A 24 -0.53 19.84 -17.89
N LEU A 25 0.62 20.20 -17.29
CA LEU A 25 1.78 19.29 -17.20
C LEU A 25 1.46 17.96 -16.48
N CYS A 26 0.45 17.96 -15.61
CA CYS A 26 0.01 16.77 -14.89
C CYS A 26 -0.82 15.79 -15.73
N LEU A 27 -1.30 16.19 -16.92
CA LEU A 27 -2.24 15.39 -17.73
C LEU A 27 -1.63 14.06 -18.19
N PRO A 28 -0.41 14.00 -18.77
CA PRO A 28 0.17 12.74 -19.24
C PRO A 28 0.48 11.75 -18.11
N HIS A 29 0.60 12.25 -16.88
CA HIS A 29 0.92 11.45 -15.70
C HIS A 29 -0.31 10.94 -14.94
N CYS A 30 -1.52 11.41 -15.29
CA CYS A 30 -2.74 11.03 -14.59
C CYS A 30 -3.35 9.74 -15.18
N PRO A 31 -3.42 8.63 -14.43
CA PRO A 31 -3.89 7.36 -14.99
C PRO A 31 -5.39 7.37 -15.33
N THR A 32 -6.21 8.08 -14.54
CA THR A 32 -7.66 8.12 -14.75
C THR A 32 -8.06 9.08 -15.85
N TYR A 33 -7.36 10.21 -15.99
CA TYR A 33 -7.49 11.05 -17.17
C TYR A 33 -7.06 10.31 -18.44
N GLY A 34 -5.92 9.59 -18.40
CA GLY A 34 -5.48 8.78 -19.54
C GLY A 34 -6.37 7.56 -19.85
N LEU A 35 -7.44 7.31 -19.10
CA LEU A 35 -8.48 6.33 -19.43
C LEU A 35 -9.69 7.01 -20.07
N GLU A 36 -10.22 8.04 -19.42
CA GLU A 36 -11.52 8.63 -19.76
C GLU A 36 -11.39 9.87 -20.67
N MET A 37 -10.21 10.52 -20.67
CA MET A 37 -9.91 11.79 -21.36
C MET A 37 -10.88 12.95 -21.02
N LEU A 38 -11.56 12.85 -19.86
CA LEU A 38 -12.46 13.88 -19.34
C LEU A 38 -11.66 14.89 -18.50
N GLU A 39 -11.73 16.17 -18.83
CA GLU A 39 -10.99 17.22 -18.09
C GLU A 39 -11.38 17.25 -16.60
N SER A 40 -12.65 16.99 -16.26
CA SER A 40 -13.11 16.86 -14.87
C SER A 40 -12.44 15.72 -14.09
N ASP A 41 -11.84 14.75 -14.79
CA ASP A 41 -11.05 13.64 -14.24
C ASP A 41 -9.55 13.86 -14.35
N SER A 42 -9.12 15.03 -14.82
CA SER A 42 -7.73 15.46 -14.79
C SER A 42 -7.35 15.98 -13.40
N PRO A 43 -6.05 16.02 -13.04
CA PRO A 43 -5.64 16.59 -11.77
C PRO A 43 -5.99 18.08 -11.67
N ARG A 44 -5.75 18.87 -12.73
CA ARG A 44 -6.09 20.31 -12.72
C ARG A 44 -7.61 20.56 -12.72
N GLY A 45 -8.38 19.72 -13.42
CA GLY A 45 -9.84 19.83 -13.43
C GLY A 45 -10.43 19.49 -12.06
N ARG A 46 -9.90 18.46 -11.39
CA ARG A 46 -10.27 18.16 -10.00
C ARG A 46 -9.85 19.27 -9.04
N ILE A 47 -8.68 19.90 -9.23
CA ILE A 47 -8.31 21.08 -8.43
C ILE A 47 -9.35 22.19 -8.61
N ALA A 48 -9.77 22.50 -9.83
CA ALA A 48 -10.82 23.49 -10.06
C ALA A 48 -12.17 23.12 -9.40
N LEU A 49 -12.54 21.83 -9.40
CA LEU A 49 -13.73 21.36 -8.67
C LEU A 49 -13.59 21.54 -7.16
N MET A 50 -12.42 21.26 -6.60
CA MET A 50 -12.14 21.43 -5.17
C MET A 50 -12.11 22.91 -4.76
N GLU A 51 -11.50 23.76 -5.60
CA GLU A 51 -11.47 25.22 -5.46
C GLU A 51 -12.88 25.81 -5.44
N GLY A 52 -13.71 25.50 -6.45
CA GLY A 52 -15.10 25.95 -6.51
C GLY A 52 -15.97 25.41 -5.37
N LEU A 53 -15.72 24.19 -4.90
CA LEU A 53 -16.39 23.66 -3.70
C LEU A 53 -16.01 24.48 -2.46
N ALA A 54 -14.73 24.80 -2.28
CA ALA A 54 -14.21 25.49 -1.11
C ALA A 54 -14.66 26.94 -1.04
N SER A 55 -14.60 27.67 -2.18
CA SER A 55 -15.06 29.05 -2.31
C SER A 55 -16.58 29.21 -2.19
N GLY A 56 -17.33 28.14 -2.42
CA GLY A 56 -18.81 28.16 -2.40
C GLY A 56 -19.43 28.52 -3.76
N GLU A 57 -18.62 28.72 -4.79
CA GLU A 57 -19.08 28.96 -6.16
C GLU A 57 -19.76 27.73 -6.78
N LEU A 58 -19.31 26.53 -6.39
CA LEU A 58 -19.89 25.27 -6.84
C LEU A 58 -20.55 24.53 -5.67
N PRO A 59 -21.86 24.19 -5.76
CA PRO A 59 -22.48 23.35 -4.75
C PRO A 59 -21.92 21.92 -4.85
N ALA A 60 -21.90 21.23 -3.70
CA ALA A 60 -21.67 19.80 -3.68
C ALA A 60 -22.70 19.09 -4.55
N SER A 61 -22.23 18.31 -5.52
CA SER A 61 -23.08 17.61 -6.48
C SER A 61 -22.64 16.16 -6.66
N ALA A 62 -23.57 15.30 -7.09
CA ALA A 62 -23.26 13.92 -7.40
C ALA A 62 -22.19 13.79 -8.50
N GLY A 63 -22.16 14.74 -9.46
CA GLY A 63 -21.13 14.79 -10.49
C GLY A 63 -19.74 15.09 -9.91
N MET A 64 -19.62 16.11 -9.06
CA MET A 64 -18.38 16.44 -8.38
C MET A 64 -17.86 15.27 -7.53
N ILE A 65 -18.73 14.67 -6.71
CA ILE A 65 -18.38 13.50 -5.89
C ILE A 65 -17.84 12.37 -6.77
N ARG A 66 -18.50 12.07 -7.90
CA ARG A 66 -18.06 11.04 -8.85
C ARG A 66 -16.65 11.31 -9.38
N HIS A 67 -16.34 12.54 -9.78
CA HIS A 67 -15.03 12.89 -10.32
C HIS A 67 -13.92 12.83 -9.26
N LEU A 68 -14.18 13.30 -8.03
CA LEU A 68 -13.20 13.23 -6.95
C LEU A 68 -13.00 11.80 -6.42
N ASP A 69 -14.07 11.00 -6.33
CA ASP A 69 -13.99 9.57 -5.97
C ASP A 69 -13.44 8.70 -7.09
N GLY A 70 -13.51 9.16 -8.32
CA GLY A 70 -12.83 8.57 -9.47
C GLY A 70 -11.31 8.72 -9.42
N CYS A 71 -10.75 9.53 -8.51
CA CYS A 71 -9.31 9.67 -8.35
C CYS A 71 -8.69 8.52 -7.52
N LEU A 72 -7.58 7.96 -8.01
CA LEU A 72 -6.82 6.92 -7.31
C LEU A 72 -6.07 7.43 -6.06
N GLY A 73 -5.79 8.73 -5.96
CA GLY A 73 -4.85 9.26 -4.96
C GLY A 73 -3.40 8.80 -5.18
N CYS A 74 -3.00 8.45 -6.41
CA CYS A 74 -1.64 7.95 -6.71
C CYS A 74 -0.53 9.01 -6.67
N ARG A 75 -0.91 10.30 -6.60
CA ARG A 75 -0.02 11.48 -6.48
C ARG A 75 1.06 11.62 -7.56
N ALA A 76 0.94 10.89 -8.68
CA ALA A 76 1.82 11.07 -9.85
C ALA A 76 1.79 12.52 -10.40
N CYS A 77 0.66 13.21 -10.23
CA CYS A 77 0.51 14.61 -10.59
C CYS A 77 1.31 15.57 -9.70
N GLU A 78 1.61 15.23 -8.45
CA GLU A 78 2.44 16.07 -7.58
C GLU A 78 3.89 16.04 -8.02
N ILE A 79 4.40 14.84 -8.31
CA ILE A 79 5.78 14.63 -8.79
C ILE A 79 6.02 15.40 -10.09
N ALA A 80 5.01 15.46 -10.96
CA ALA A 80 5.09 16.19 -12.23
C ALA A 80 4.81 17.70 -12.10
N CYS A 81 4.40 18.21 -10.94
CA CYS A 81 3.95 19.58 -10.78
C CYS A 81 5.10 20.50 -10.35
N PRO A 82 5.54 21.46 -11.19
CA PRO A 82 6.60 22.40 -10.81
C PRO A 82 6.17 23.41 -9.74
N ALA A 83 4.85 23.57 -9.51
CA ALA A 83 4.30 24.44 -8.48
C ALA A 83 4.09 23.72 -7.14
N GLU A 84 4.46 22.43 -7.05
CA GLU A 84 4.39 21.62 -5.82
C GLU A 84 3.00 21.67 -5.15
N VAL A 85 1.96 21.57 -5.97
CA VAL A 85 0.57 21.55 -5.47
C VAL A 85 0.38 20.27 -4.62
N PRO A 86 -0.03 20.37 -3.34
CA PRO A 86 -0.20 19.21 -2.45
C PRO A 86 -1.51 18.45 -2.76
N TYR A 87 -1.58 17.87 -3.95
CA TYR A 87 -2.81 17.32 -4.54
C TYR A 87 -3.50 16.24 -3.68
N GLY A 88 -2.74 15.35 -3.04
CA GLY A 88 -3.25 14.27 -2.20
C GLY A 88 -3.98 14.82 -0.98
N ARG A 89 -3.36 15.78 -0.28
CA ARG A 89 -3.98 16.44 0.87
C ARG A 89 -5.18 17.30 0.46
N LEU A 90 -5.11 18.00 -0.67
CA LEU A 90 -6.25 18.68 -1.28
C LEU A 90 -7.42 17.71 -1.52
N LEU A 91 -7.15 16.59 -2.19
CA LEU A 91 -8.14 15.57 -2.53
C LEU A 91 -8.80 15.00 -1.28
N ASP A 92 -8.01 14.59 -0.29
CA ASP A 92 -8.54 13.99 0.93
C ASP A 92 -9.36 15.00 1.76
N THR A 93 -8.92 16.26 1.80
CA THR A 93 -9.65 17.33 2.48
C THR A 93 -10.99 17.60 1.80
N ALA A 94 -11.00 17.70 0.47
CA ALA A 94 -12.24 17.87 -0.31
C ALA A 94 -13.18 16.66 -0.16
N ARG A 95 -12.64 15.43 -0.11
CA ARG A 95 -13.44 14.22 0.15
C ARG A 95 -14.08 14.24 1.54
N GLY A 96 -13.38 14.77 2.55
CA GLY A 96 -13.90 15.02 3.88
C GLY A 96 -15.02 16.06 3.90
N LEU A 97 -14.86 17.17 3.17
CA LEU A 97 -15.91 18.20 3.01
C LEU A 97 -17.19 17.65 2.36
N LEU A 98 -17.04 16.70 1.42
CA LEU A 98 -18.17 16.08 0.71
C LEU A 98 -18.82 14.92 1.47
N ARG A 99 -18.37 14.62 2.69
CA ARG A 99 -18.72 13.40 3.38
C ARG A 99 -20.22 13.27 3.65
N GLU A 100 -20.85 14.36 4.09
CA GLU A 100 -22.27 14.38 4.45
C GLU A 100 -23.18 14.30 3.22
N GLN A 101 -22.70 14.75 2.06
CA GLN A 101 -23.45 14.74 0.80
C GLN A 101 -23.30 13.40 0.05
N ARG A 102 -22.41 12.50 0.49
CA ARG A 102 -22.27 11.17 -0.11
C ARG A 102 -23.46 10.30 0.22
N VAL A 103 -23.87 9.51 -0.78
CA VAL A 103 -24.77 8.38 -0.55
C VAL A 103 -24.10 7.44 0.45
N LYS A 104 -24.85 7.04 1.49
CA LYS A 104 -24.33 6.12 2.50
C LYS A 104 -23.85 4.84 1.79
N PRO A 105 -22.62 4.39 2.05
CA PRO A 105 -22.09 3.21 1.39
C PRO A 105 -22.98 1.99 1.68
N GLY A 106 -23.08 1.09 0.69
CA GLY A 106 -23.83 -0.15 0.81
C GLY A 106 -23.35 -1.02 1.99
N LEU A 107 -24.20 -1.95 2.43
CA LEU A 107 -23.96 -2.75 3.63
C LEU A 107 -22.61 -3.49 3.60
N GLY A 108 -22.22 -4.04 2.45
CA GLY A 108 -20.93 -4.73 2.27
C GLY A 108 -19.71 -3.83 2.50
N TRP A 109 -19.73 -2.59 2.00
CA TRP A 109 -18.66 -1.63 2.25
C TRP A 109 -18.60 -1.24 3.73
N ARG A 110 -19.76 -1.06 4.38
CA ARG A 110 -19.83 -0.78 5.82
C ARG A 110 -19.21 -1.92 6.63
N PHE A 111 -19.52 -3.17 6.28
CA PHE A 111 -18.88 -4.34 6.89
C PHE A 111 -17.38 -4.38 6.62
N PHE A 112 -16.93 -4.11 5.38
CA PHE A 112 -15.50 -4.04 5.08
C PHE A 112 -14.79 -2.97 5.91
N ALA A 113 -15.32 -1.75 5.93
CA ALA A 113 -14.75 -0.63 6.68
C ALA A 113 -14.72 -0.88 8.20
N LEU A 114 -15.68 -1.64 8.74
CA LEU A 114 -15.67 -2.11 10.12
C LEU A 114 -14.68 -3.26 10.32
N ALA A 115 -14.64 -4.22 9.40
CA ALA A 115 -13.76 -5.37 9.46
C ALA A 115 -12.30 -4.93 9.45
N VAL A 116 -11.89 -4.00 8.58
CA VAL A 116 -10.49 -3.51 8.54
C VAL A 116 -10.05 -2.76 9.80
N GLN A 117 -10.98 -2.36 10.68
CA GLN A 117 -10.64 -1.82 12.01
C GLN A 117 -10.37 -2.93 13.02
N SER A 118 -10.82 -4.15 12.77
CA SER A 118 -10.59 -5.33 13.61
C SER A 118 -9.82 -6.40 12.84
N ARG A 119 -8.53 -6.54 13.17
CA ARG A 119 -7.64 -7.55 12.58
C ARG A 119 -8.22 -8.97 12.68
N TRP A 120 -8.97 -9.26 13.74
CA TRP A 120 -9.65 -10.53 13.90
C TRP A 120 -10.77 -10.74 12.86
N LEU A 121 -11.60 -9.73 12.62
CA LEU A 121 -12.65 -9.80 11.60
C LEU A 121 -12.06 -9.94 10.19
N VAL A 122 -10.94 -9.27 9.90
CA VAL A 122 -10.22 -9.47 8.63
C VAL A 122 -9.79 -10.92 8.47
N ARG A 123 -9.16 -11.52 9.48
CA ARG A 123 -8.72 -12.93 9.42
C ARG A 123 -9.89 -13.87 9.21
N LEU A 124 -10.97 -13.75 9.98
CA LEU A 124 -12.16 -14.59 9.82
C LEU A 124 -12.79 -14.44 8.43
N GLY A 125 -12.91 -13.19 7.95
CA GLY A 125 -13.42 -12.89 6.61
C GLY A 125 -12.54 -13.50 5.52
N ALA A 126 -11.21 -13.40 5.64
CA ALA A 126 -10.27 -13.97 4.69
C ALA A 126 -10.41 -15.49 4.58
N VAL A 127 -10.50 -16.21 5.72
CA VAL A 127 -10.72 -17.67 5.74
C VAL A 127 -12.03 -18.05 5.12
N PHE A 128 -13.11 -17.38 5.54
CA PHE A 128 -14.44 -17.64 5.03
C PHE A 128 -14.46 -17.52 3.50
N MET A 129 -13.83 -16.46 2.98
CA MET A 129 -13.74 -16.23 1.55
C MET A 129 -12.80 -17.21 0.83
N GLN A 130 -11.73 -17.67 1.46
CA GLN A 130 -10.85 -18.71 0.93
C GLN A 130 -11.61 -20.05 0.80
N LEU A 131 -12.36 -20.45 1.85
CA LEU A 131 -13.20 -21.64 1.83
C LEU A 131 -14.26 -21.55 0.72
N LEU A 132 -14.92 -20.40 0.61
CA LEU A 132 -15.89 -20.13 -0.46
C LEU A 132 -15.24 -20.21 -1.85
N GLY A 133 -14.02 -19.69 -2.01
CA GLY A 133 -13.24 -19.76 -3.23
C GLY A 133 -12.86 -21.20 -3.61
N ARG A 134 -12.47 -22.03 -2.64
CA ARG A 134 -12.17 -23.46 -2.83
C ARG A 134 -13.40 -24.26 -3.21
N LEU A 135 -14.52 -24.06 -2.49
CA LEU A 135 -15.81 -24.69 -2.80
C LEU A 135 -16.26 -24.35 -4.22
N ARG A 136 -16.09 -23.09 -4.64
CA ARG A 136 -16.39 -22.65 -6.01
C ARG A 136 -15.52 -23.34 -7.06
N ARG A 137 -14.22 -23.51 -6.80
CA ARG A 137 -13.31 -24.22 -7.72
C ARG A 137 -13.66 -25.70 -7.82
N ALA A 138 -13.98 -26.32 -6.68
CA ALA A 138 -14.36 -27.73 -6.61
C ALA A 138 -15.72 -28.02 -7.27
N SER A 139 -16.68 -27.10 -7.23
CA SER A 139 -18.01 -27.32 -7.79
C SER A 139 -18.07 -27.27 -9.32
N GLY A 140 -16.99 -26.87 -10.02
CA GLY A 140 -16.96 -26.75 -11.48
C GLY A 140 -17.92 -25.68 -12.03
N VAL A 141 -18.67 -24.99 -11.17
CA VAL A 141 -19.59 -23.92 -11.54
C VAL A 141 -18.76 -22.70 -11.89
N SER A 142 -18.37 -22.63 -13.17
CA SER A 142 -17.88 -21.40 -13.78
C SER A 142 -19.05 -20.44 -13.83
N PHE A 143 -19.29 -19.74 -12.71
CA PHE A 143 -20.27 -18.69 -12.71
C PHE A 143 -19.69 -17.57 -13.59
N ARG A 144 -20.08 -17.61 -14.86
CA ARG A 144 -20.02 -16.52 -15.84
C ARG A 144 -20.87 -15.32 -15.37
N ARG A 145 -21.05 -15.13 -14.05
CA ARG A 145 -21.74 -14.01 -13.44
C ARG A 145 -20.78 -12.83 -13.45
N ARG A 146 -21.07 -11.90 -14.33
CA ARG A 146 -20.67 -10.50 -14.20
C ARG A 146 -21.27 -9.99 -12.89
N GLY A 147 -20.45 -9.84 -11.85
CA GLY A 147 -20.91 -9.37 -10.54
C GLY A 147 -19.78 -9.19 -9.53
N GLY A 148 -19.96 -8.26 -8.59
CA GLY A 148 -18.91 -7.83 -7.64
C GLY A 148 -18.31 -8.96 -6.78
N LEU A 149 -19.11 -9.96 -6.39
CA LEU A 149 -18.64 -11.10 -5.58
C LEU A 149 -17.57 -11.94 -6.31
N SER A 150 -17.70 -12.11 -7.63
CA SER A 150 -16.71 -12.86 -8.44
C SER A 150 -15.35 -12.17 -8.48
N ARG A 151 -15.35 -10.83 -8.45
CA ARG A 151 -14.13 -10.00 -8.40
C ARG A 151 -13.52 -10.06 -7.01
N LEU A 152 -14.32 -9.87 -5.96
CA LEU A 152 -13.83 -9.94 -4.58
C LEU A 152 -13.18 -11.30 -4.27
N LEU A 153 -13.79 -12.40 -4.72
CA LEU A 153 -13.21 -13.74 -4.57
C LEU A 153 -11.91 -13.95 -5.36
N ARG A 154 -11.64 -13.16 -6.42
CA ARG A 154 -10.38 -13.21 -7.17
C ARG A 154 -9.28 -12.39 -6.52
N LEU A 155 -9.64 -11.35 -5.76
CA LEU A 155 -8.70 -10.50 -5.03
C LEU A 155 -8.14 -11.18 -3.79
N ILE A 156 -8.82 -12.18 -3.27
CA ILE A 156 -8.38 -12.89 -2.07
C ILE A 156 -7.37 -13.97 -2.47
N PRO A 157 -6.15 -13.98 -1.89
CA PRO A 157 -5.14 -14.97 -2.22
C PRO A 157 -5.59 -16.40 -1.89
N ASP A 158 -5.00 -17.37 -2.59
CA ASP A 158 -5.28 -18.78 -2.34
C ASP A 158 -4.73 -19.26 -0.98
N GLN A 159 -3.74 -18.54 -0.45
CA GLN A 159 -3.16 -18.75 0.87
C GLN A 159 -3.52 -17.55 1.76
N VAL A 160 -4.38 -17.77 2.74
CA VAL A 160 -4.66 -16.82 3.81
C VAL A 160 -4.28 -17.45 5.14
N SER A 161 -3.98 -16.62 6.14
CA SER A 161 -3.64 -17.10 7.47
C SER A 161 -4.60 -16.63 8.55
N ILE A 162 -4.82 -17.53 9.51
CA ILE A 162 -5.48 -17.26 10.80
C ILE A 162 -4.49 -17.05 11.94
N SER A 163 -3.26 -17.51 11.77
CA SER A 163 -2.27 -17.54 12.82
C SER A 163 -1.85 -16.12 13.15
N ARG A 164 -1.82 -15.79 14.43
CA ARG A 164 -1.21 -14.53 14.90
C ARG A 164 0.30 -14.67 14.88
N LEU A 165 0.98 -13.61 14.49
CA LEU A 165 2.42 -13.51 14.77
C LEU A 165 2.63 -13.40 16.28
N ALA A 166 3.74 -13.96 16.76
CA ALA A 166 4.17 -13.75 18.13
C ALA A 166 4.49 -12.26 18.33
N ARG A 167 4.38 -11.77 19.57
CA ARG A 167 4.63 -10.35 19.87
C ARG A 167 6.12 -10.00 19.86
N PHE A 168 6.99 -11.00 19.94
CA PHE A 168 8.42 -10.83 20.04
C PHE A 168 9.12 -11.99 19.32
N HIS A 169 10.15 -11.65 18.54
CA HIS A 169 11.00 -12.58 17.82
C HIS A 169 12.46 -12.21 18.09
N PRO A 170 13.21 -12.99 18.88
CA PRO A 170 14.58 -12.66 19.25
C PRO A 170 15.54 -12.83 18.08
N ALA A 171 16.56 -11.97 17.98
CA ALA A 171 17.68 -12.14 17.08
C ALA A 171 18.26 -13.57 17.16
N ASN A 172 18.73 -14.10 16.02
CA ASN A 172 19.17 -15.49 15.95
C ASN A 172 20.40 -15.76 16.82
N ASP A 173 21.33 -14.80 16.85
CA ASP A 173 22.52 -14.86 17.69
C ASP A 173 22.51 -13.68 18.69
N PRO A 174 22.34 -13.93 19.99
CA PRO A 174 22.42 -12.90 21.01
C PRO A 174 23.76 -12.14 21.05
N ALA A 175 24.86 -12.76 20.60
CA ALA A 175 26.19 -12.14 20.58
C ALA A 175 26.34 -11.11 19.44
N GLU A 176 25.56 -11.24 18.37
CA GLU A 176 25.54 -10.31 17.22
C GLU A 176 24.36 -9.32 17.28
N LYS A 177 23.75 -9.14 18.46
CA LYS A 177 22.56 -8.30 18.63
C LYS A 177 22.87 -6.83 18.32
N ARG A 178 22.18 -6.28 17.31
CA ARG A 178 22.32 -4.89 16.83
C ARG A 178 21.29 -3.92 17.41
N GLY A 179 20.17 -4.44 17.93
CA GLY A 179 19.12 -3.59 18.52
C GLY A 179 17.73 -4.20 18.40
N MET A 180 16.73 -3.36 18.63
CA MET A 180 15.31 -3.72 18.52
C MET A 180 14.66 -2.89 17.42
N VAL A 181 13.85 -3.55 16.59
CA VAL A 181 12.97 -2.92 15.61
C VAL A 181 11.53 -3.33 15.86
N GLU A 182 10.59 -2.54 15.34
CA GLU A 182 9.17 -2.76 15.51
C GLU A 182 8.49 -3.00 14.17
N LEU A 183 7.68 -4.04 14.02
CA LEU A 183 7.05 -4.39 12.76
C LEU A 183 5.61 -3.90 12.67
N PHE A 184 5.36 -2.99 11.71
CA PHE A 184 4.02 -2.61 11.31
C PHE A 184 3.46 -3.59 10.29
N THR A 185 2.45 -4.36 10.69
CA THR A 185 1.80 -5.37 9.85
C THR A 185 0.56 -4.83 9.12
N GLY A 186 0.02 -3.70 9.58
CA GLY A 186 -1.25 -3.15 9.14
C GLY A 186 -2.47 -4.05 9.39
N CYS A 187 -3.60 -3.70 8.78
CA CYS A 187 -4.88 -4.38 8.98
C CYS A 187 -5.04 -5.67 8.16
N LEU A 188 -4.36 -5.78 7.02
CA LEU A 188 -4.50 -6.89 6.08
C LEU A 188 -3.28 -7.84 6.09
N GLY A 189 -2.09 -7.37 6.47
CA GLY A 189 -0.83 -8.10 6.26
C GLY A 189 -0.79 -9.45 6.97
N GLU A 190 -1.23 -9.54 8.22
CA GLU A 190 -1.25 -10.84 8.94
C GLU A 190 -2.18 -11.89 8.31
N ALA A 191 -3.24 -11.45 7.61
CA ALA A 191 -4.17 -12.37 6.96
C ALA A 191 -3.76 -12.73 5.53
N LEU A 192 -3.19 -11.76 4.79
CA LEU A 192 -2.99 -11.85 3.34
C LEU A 192 -1.53 -11.82 2.87
N GLU A 193 -0.57 -11.43 3.72
CA GLU A 193 0.87 -11.33 3.41
C GLU A 193 1.73 -11.90 4.55
N GLN A 194 1.28 -13.00 5.15
CA GLN A 194 2.02 -13.59 6.27
C GLN A 194 3.39 -14.15 5.84
N ASP A 195 3.52 -14.56 4.58
CA ASP A 195 4.78 -14.93 3.95
C ASP A 195 5.78 -13.75 3.98
N THR A 196 5.35 -12.57 3.56
CA THR A 196 6.15 -11.34 3.59
C THR A 196 6.57 -11.00 5.02
N LEU A 197 5.63 -11.00 5.97
CA LEU A 197 5.93 -10.65 7.36
C LEU A 197 6.91 -11.63 8.00
N ARG A 198 6.76 -12.94 7.74
CA ARG A 198 7.71 -13.96 8.24
C ARG A 198 9.07 -13.83 7.57
N ALA A 199 9.13 -13.55 6.27
CA ALA A 199 10.39 -13.30 5.57
C ALA A 199 11.11 -12.08 6.15
N THR A 200 10.39 -10.98 6.40
CA THR A 200 10.92 -9.80 7.07
C THR A 200 11.51 -10.12 8.45
N ILE A 201 10.75 -10.84 9.30
CA ILE A 201 11.25 -11.27 10.61
C ILE A 201 12.51 -12.12 10.45
N ARG A 202 12.49 -13.16 9.60
CA ARG A 202 13.67 -14.03 9.40
C ARG A 202 14.91 -13.26 8.97
N VAL A 203 14.77 -12.31 8.04
CA VAL A 203 15.90 -11.50 7.57
C VAL A 203 16.41 -10.60 8.70
N LEU A 204 15.53 -9.88 9.41
CA LEU A 204 15.92 -8.99 10.51
C LEU A 204 16.59 -9.75 11.68
N ASN A 205 16.03 -10.88 12.08
CA ASN A 205 16.58 -11.71 13.16
C ASN A 205 17.96 -12.27 12.80
N ARG A 206 18.19 -12.63 11.53
CA ARG A 206 19.52 -13.03 11.03
C ARG A 206 20.51 -11.88 11.02
N LEU A 207 20.03 -10.66 10.81
CA LEU A 207 20.87 -9.46 10.91
C LEU A 207 21.12 -9.03 12.35
N GLY A 208 20.67 -9.77 13.36
CA GLY A 208 20.92 -9.43 14.76
C GLY A 208 19.88 -8.49 15.37
N PHE A 209 18.74 -8.25 14.71
CA PHE A 209 17.68 -7.42 15.27
C PHE A 209 16.63 -8.25 16.00
N ASP A 210 16.29 -7.84 17.21
CA ASP A 210 15.05 -8.27 17.86
C ASP A 210 13.85 -7.59 17.18
N VAL A 211 12.82 -8.37 16.85
CA VAL A 211 11.61 -7.84 16.22
C VAL A 211 10.44 -7.88 17.19
N ARG A 212 9.95 -6.69 17.56
CA ARG A 212 8.70 -6.50 18.31
C ARG A 212 7.53 -6.34 17.35
N VAL A 213 6.43 -7.05 17.59
CA VAL A 213 5.18 -6.90 16.84
C VAL A 213 4.10 -6.40 17.81
N PRO A 214 3.89 -5.07 17.94
CA PRO A 214 2.87 -4.53 18.84
C PRO A 214 1.48 -5.07 18.50
N GLY A 215 0.77 -5.63 19.49
CA GLY A 215 -0.55 -6.24 19.27
C GLY A 215 -1.68 -5.22 19.19
N GLU A 216 -1.42 -4.03 19.70
CA GLU A 216 -2.32 -2.89 19.84
C GLU A 216 -2.41 -2.06 18.55
N GLN A 217 -1.49 -2.27 17.60
CA GLN A 217 -1.48 -1.58 16.32
C GLN A 217 -2.74 -1.91 15.48
N GLY A 218 -3.27 -0.91 14.78
CA GLY A 218 -4.47 -1.01 13.95
C GLY A 218 -4.22 -0.90 12.44
N CYS A 219 -5.27 -0.54 11.71
CA CYS A 219 -5.16 -0.08 10.32
C CYS A 219 -4.33 1.22 10.26
N CYS A 220 -3.60 1.45 9.17
CA CYS A 220 -2.89 2.72 8.97
C CYS A 220 -3.85 3.92 8.82
N GLY A 221 -5.10 3.71 8.40
CA GLY A 221 -6.11 4.76 8.25
C GLY A 221 -6.34 5.22 6.81
N ALA A 222 -5.45 4.88 5.87
CA ALA A 222 -5.55 5.29 4.46
C ALA A 222 -6.92 4.99 3.83
N VAL A 223 -7.48 3.79 4.07
CA VAL A 223 -8.80 3.39 3.52
C VAL A 223 -9.92 4.31 4.02
N HIS A 224 -9.89 4.71 5.29
CA HIS A 224 -10.87 5.60 5.88
C HIS A 224 -10.68 7.03 5.38
N GLN A 225 -9.43 7.49 5.28
CA GLN A 225 -9.09 8.81 4.75
C GLN A 225 -9.58 8.98 3.32
N HIS A 226 -9.23 8.06 2.42
CA HIS A 226 -9.65 8.10 1.01
C HIS A 226 -11.17 7.99 0.83
N ALA A 227 -11.89 7.42 1.81
CA ALA A 227 -13.35 7.35 1.82
C ALA A 227 -14.03 8.56 2.50
N GLY A 228 -13.26 9.60 2.81
CA GLY A 228 -13.74 10.85 3.41
C GLY A 228 -14.07 10.75 4.90
N TYR A 229 -13.42 9.87 5.67
CA TYR A 229 -13.59 9.75 7.13
C TYR A 229 -12.33 10.20 7.89
N PRO A 230 -11.99 11.50 7.88
CA PRO A 230 -10.76 12.01 8.49
C PRO A 230 -10.69 11.76 9.99
N GLN A 231 -11.81 11.85 10.71
CA GLN A 231 -11.82 11.59 12.17
C GLN A 231 -11.53 10.13 12.50
N LYS A 232 -11.94 9.19 11.63
CA LYS A 232 -11.62 7.76 11.82
C LYS A 232 -10.15 7.49 11.50
N ALA A 233 -9.61 8.13 10.47
CA ALA A 233 -8.18 8.06 10.15
C ALA A 233 -7.33 8.61 11.32
N ALA A 234 -7.71 9.77 11.88
CA ALA A 234 -7.04 10.36 13.04
C ALA A 234 -7.07 9.45 14.28
N ARG A 235 -8.18 8.74 14.54
CA ARG A 235 -8.28 7.77 15.65
C ARG A 235 -7.33 6.60 15.46
N LEU A 236 -7.25 6.07 14.24
CA LEU A 236 -6.33 4.99 13.90
C LEU A 236 -4.87 5.44 14.02
N ALA A 237 -4.55 6.67 13.63
CA ALA A 237 -3.23 7.25 13.81
C ALA A 237 -2.85 7.35 15.29
N ALA A 238 -3.74 7.85 16.14
CA ALA A 238 -3.50 7.92 17.59
C ALA A 238 -3.27 6.53 18.21
N ILE A 239 -4.04 5.52 17.79
CA ILE A 239 -3.84 4.12 18.23
C ILE A 239 -2.45 3.62 17.83
N ASN A 240 -2.04 3.85 16.58
CA ASN A 240 -0.74 3.38 16.09
C ASN A 240 0.41 4.11 16.79
N ILE A 241 0.36 5.44 16.91
CA ILE A 241 1.38 6.22 17.64
C ILE A 241 1.55 5.67 19.07
N GLY A 242 0.44 5.37 19.76
CA GLY A 242 0.49 4.76 21.10
C GLY A 242 1.04 3.32 21.12
N ALA A 243 0.76 2.51 20.09
CA ALA A 243 1.26 1.14 20.01
C ALA A 243 2.78 1.05 19.80
N PHE A 244 3.37 2.03 19.10
CA PHE A 244 4.80 2.10 18.76
C PHE A 244 5.57 3.08 19.65
N ALA A 245 5.32 3.03 20.95
CA ALA A 245 5.97 3.90 21.95
C ALA A 245 7.42 3.53 22.30
N GLY A 246 8.04 2.53 21.64
CA GLY A 246 9.47 2.23 21.81
C GLY A 246 10.36 3.25 21.11
N ASP A 247 11.67 3.01 21.03
CA ASP A 247 12.62 3.89 20.32
C ASP A 247 13.14 3.29 19.01
N GLY A 248 12.87 2.00 18.75
CA GLY A 248 13.37 1.29 17.58
C GLY A 248 12.77 1.79 16.26
N ALA A 249 13.42 1.49 15.14
CA ALA A 249 12.86 1.75 13.81
C ALA A 249 11.53 0.98 13.63
N VAL A 250 10.52 1.63 13.05
CA VAL A 250 9.24 1.03 12.71
C VAL A 250 9.30 0.56 11.25
N ILE A 251 9.47 -0.74 11.08
CA ILE A 251 9.60 -1.40 9.79
C ILE A 251 8.22 -1.59 9.16
N VAL A 252 8.08 -1.13 7.92
CA VAL A 252 6.84 -1.23 7.15
C VAL A 252 7.10 -2.00 5.86
N VAL A 253 6.29 -3.03 5.60
CA VAL A 253 6.42 -3.88 4.39
C VAL A 253 5.49 -3.48 3.25
N SER A 254 4.55 -2.57 3.51
CA SER A 254 3.60 -2.07 2.52
C SER A 254 3.74 -0.57 2.39
N THR A 255 4.30 -0.13 1.26
CA THR A 255 4.54 1.29 0.96
C THR A 255 3.26 2.14 1.03
N GLY A 256 2.08 1.57 0.75
CA GLY A 256 0.81 2.28 0.89
C GLY A 256 0.44 2.58 2.34
N CYS A 257 0.82 1.70 3.28
CA CYS A 257 0.69 1.99 4.71
C CYS A 257 1.72 3.04 5.12
N LEU A 258 2.96 2.92 4.66
CA LEU A 258 4.04 3.86 4.99
C LEU A 258 3.68 5.31 4.64
N VAL A 259 3.10 5.56 3.45
CA VAL A 259 2.61 6.91 3.07
C VAL A 259 1.73 7.48 4.19
N SER A 260 0.72 6.71 4.58
CA SER A 260 -0.24 7.14 5.58
C SER A 260 0.40 7.34 6.95
N LEU A 261 1.34 6.49 7.37
CA LEU A 261 2.06 6.64 8.64
C LEU A 261 2.90 7.94 8.67
N CYS A 262 3.59 8.24 7.56
CA CYS A 262 4.41 9.46 7.44
C CYS A 262 3.56 10.74 7.46
N GLU A 263 2.31 10.67 7.03
CA GLU A 263 1.38 11.81 6.95
C GLU A 263 0.54 12.00 8.23
N TYR A 264 0.77 11.23 9.30
CA TYR A 264 -0.04 11.32 10.52
C TYR A 264 -0.11 12.70 11.16
N ALA A 265 0.92 13.53 11.01
CA ALA A 265 0.89 14.89 11.50
C ALA A 265 -0.28 15.69 10.90
N ASP A 266 -0.70 15.41 9.66
CA ASP A 266 -1.80 16.12 9.01
C ASP A 266 -3.17 15.78 9.59
N PHE A 267 -3.28 14.74 10.42
CA PHE A 267 -4.52 14.33 11.06
C PHE A 267 -4.77 15.02 12.42
N PHE A 268 -3.77 15.73 12.96
CA PHE A 268 -3.85 16.42 14.24
C PHE A 268 -3.90 17.93 14.05
N GLN A 269 -4.77 18.62 14.79
CA GLN A 269 -4.87 20.08 14.76
C GLN A 269 -3.95 20.73 15.80
N ASP A 270 -3.84 20.14 16.99
CA ASP A 270 -2.98 20.63 18.06
C ASP A 270 -1.50 20.32 17.80
N GLU A 271 -0.60 21.22 18.22
CA GLU A 271 0.84 21.06 17.97
C GLU A 271 1.43 19.84 18.70
N GLY A 272 0.94 19.50 19.89
CA GLY A 272 1.42 18.34 20.63
C GLY A 272 1.15 17.02 19.91
N GLY A 273 -0.06 16.83 19.38
CA GLY A 273 -0.41 15.69 18.54
C GLY A 273 0.40 15.65 17.23
N ARG A 274 0.60 16.80 16.59
CA ARG A 274 1.43 16.91 15.38
C ARG A 274 2.88 16.52 15.65
N GLU A 275 3.45 16.98 16.76
CA GLU A 275 4.83 16.66 17.13
C GLU A 275 5.02 15.17 17.43
N ASN A 276 4.14 14.58 18.24
CA ASN A 276 4.17 13.13 18.48
C ASN A 276 4.06 12.32 17.19
N ALA A 277 3.21 12.76 16.26
CA ALA A 277 3.07 12.12 14.95
C ALA A 277 4.32 12.27 14.08
N ARG A 278 5.00 13.43 14.09
CA ARG A 278 6.28 13.63 13.38
C ARG A 278 7.39 12.75 13.94
N GLN A 279 7.49 12.63 15.27
CA GLN A 279 8.47 11.75 15.92
C GLN A 279 8.25 10.29 15.56
N PHE A 280 6.99 9.83 15.57
CA PHE A 280 6.63 8.50 15.09
C PHE A 280 6.95 8.30 13.61
N ALA A 281 6.58 9.26 12.75
CA ALA A 281 6.83 9.21 11.31
C ALA A 281 8.33 9.14 10.99
N ALA A 282 9.18 9.87 11.72
CA ALA A 282 10.63 9.87 11.54
C ALA A 282 11.28 8.49 11.80
N ARG A 283 10.62 7.63 12.58
CA ARG A 283 11.07 6.26 12.84
C ARG A 283 10.51 5.24 11.84
N CYS A 284 9.53 5.61 11.03
CA CYS A 284 8.92 4.71 10.05
C CYS A 284 9.80 4.59 8.80
N THR A 285 10.10 3.36 8.40
CA THR A 285 10.94 3.10 7.21
C THR A 285 10.44 1.90 6.41
N ASP A 286 10.66 1.93 5.09
CA ASP A 286 10.39 0.80 4.22
C ASP A 286 11.44 -0.31 4.47
N ILE A 287 11.00 -1.57 4.52
CA ILE A 287 11.91 -2.70 4.75
C ILE A 287 13.06 -2.75 3.74
N ASN A 288 12.85 -2.40 2.47
CA ASN A 288 13.93 -2.49 1.48
C ASN A 288 14.97 -1.39 1.70
N GLU A 289 14.56 -0.20 2.13
CA GLU A 289 15.48 0.87 2.51
C GLU A 289 16.29 0.52 3.75
N PHE A 290 15.60 0.07 4.79
CA PHE A 290 16.24 -0.38 6.01
C PHE A 290 17.29 -1.46 5.73
N LEU A 291 16.98 -2.42 4.85
CA LEU A 291 17.94 -3.46 4.49
C LEU A 291 19.14 -2.92 3.69
N ASN A 292 18.95 -1.99 2.76
CA ASN A 292 20.07 -1.36 2.04
C ASN A 292 21.03 -0.61 2.99
N GLU A 293 20.51 0.00 4.05
CA GLU A 293 21.33 0.70 5.05
C GLU A 293 22.11 -0.27 5.95
N HIS A 294 21.58 -1.47 6.19
CA HIS A 294 22.08 -2.38 7.22
C HIS A 294 22.78 -3.64 6.68
N LEU A 295 22.72 -3.89 5.37
CA LEU A 295 23.43 -4.96 4.68
C LEU A 295 24.68 -4.43 4.01
N GLN A 296 25.79 -5.17 4.13
CA GLN A 296 26.94 -4.92 3.29
C GLN A 296 26.71 -5.53 1.90
N PRO A 297 27.18 -4.89 0.81
CA PRO A 297 27.15 -5.51 -0.50
C PRO A 297 27.86 -6.86 -0.47
N GLN A 298 27.24 -7.89 -1.04
CA GLN A 298 27.92 -9.19 -1.16
C GLN A 298 29.05 -9.07 -2.19
N ALA A 299 30.20 -9.69 -1.90
CA ALA A 299 31.33 -9.70 -2.83
C ALA A 299 30.92 -10.35 -4.15
N ALA A 300 31.29 -9.73 -5.28
CA ALA A 300 30.89 -10.13 -6.64
C ALA A 300 31.30 -11.56 -7.06
N ASP A 301 32.11 -12.24 -6.24
CA ASP A 301 32.62 -13.61 -6.43
C ASP A 301 31.74 -14.70 -5.78
N GLN A 302 30.75 -14.34 -4.95
CA GLN A 302 29.75 -15.32 -4.51
C GLN A 302 28.78 -15.56 -5.67
N ALA A 303 28.73 -16.83 -6.11
CA ALA A 303 28.09 -17.34 -7.32
C ALA A 303 27.05 -16.38 -7.95
N LYS A 304 27.46 -15.76 -9.06
CA LYS A 304 26.49 -15.18 -10.00
C LYS A 304 25.52 -16.31 -10.33
N VAL A 305 24.25 -16.21 -9.92
CA VAL A 305 23.22 -16.95 -10.64
C VAL A 305 23.43 -16.54 -12.09
N ALA A 306 23.80 -17.51 -12.93
CA ALA A 306 24.28 -17.20 -14.26
C ALA A 306 23.26 -16.28 -14.93
N ARG A 307 23.72 -15.15 -15.49
CA ARG A 307 22.86 -14.16 -16.17
C ARG A 307 21.93 -14.82 -17.20
N SER A 308 22.24 -16.02 -17.67
CA SER A 308 21.44 -16.84 -18.59
C SER A 308 20.20 -17.50 -17.97
N ASP A 309 20.14 -17.70 -16.65
CA ASP A 309 19.09 -18.51 -16.00
C ASP A 309 18.01 -17.65 -15.34
N VAL A 310 18.26 -16.35 -15.14
CA VAL A 310 17.36 -15.38 -14.46
C VAL A 310 17.03 -14.15 -15.31
N ALA A 311 17.74 -13.88 -16.41
CA ALA A 311 17.36 -12.78 -17.31
C ALA A 311 15.97 -13.06 -17.90
N GLY A 312 14.99 -12.24 -17.49
CA GLY A 312 13.57 -12.43 -17.86
C GLY A 312 12.76 -13.28 -16.88
N ALA A 313 13.35 -13.82 -15.81
CA ALA A 313 12.63 -14.60 -14.81
C ALA A 313 11.92 -13.73 -13.75
N VAL A 314 12.38 -12.48 -13.55
CA VAL A 314 11.89 -11.58 -12.50
C VAL A 314 11.55 -10.20 -13.05
N ALA A 315 10.34 -9.71 -12.75
CA ALA A 315 9.92 -8.35 -13.04
C ALA A 315 9.48 -7.60 -11.77
N LEU A 316 9.97 -6.38 -11.59
CA LEU A 316 9.71 -5.54 -10.43
C LEU A 316 8.72 -4.42 -10.77
N HIS A 317 7.62 -4.36 -10.04
CA HIS A 317 6.71 -3.22 -10.02
C HIS A 317 7.06 -2.30 -8.85
N THR A 318 7.44 -1.06 -9.17
CA THR A 318 7.59 0.01 -8.18
C THR A 318 6.25 0.68 -7.90
N PRO A 319 5.65 0.55 -6.70
CA PRO A 319 4.36 1.14 -6.39
C PRO A 319 4.39 2.67 -6.47
N CYS A 320 3.29 3.29 -6.94
CA CYS A 320 3.15 4.76 -6.92
C CYS A 320 3.26 5.34 -5.49
N SER A 321 2.82 4.61 -4.47
CA SER A 321 2.98 4.98 -3.06
C SER A 321 4.44 5.11 -2.63
N ARG A 322 5.37 4.33 -3.19
CA ARG A 322 6.80 4.49 -2.89
C ARG A 322 7.28 5.86 -3.34
N LYS A 323 6.85 6.33 -4.51
CA LYS A 323 7.27 7.62 -5.06
C LYS A 323 6.67 8.82 -4.30
N ALA A 324 5.64 8.60 -3.48
CA ALA A 324 4.94 9.63 -2.72
C ALA A 324 5.56 9.89 -1.32
N ILE A 325 6.56 9.10 -0.92
CA ILE A 325 7.31 9.23 0.34
C ILE A 325 8.74 9.65 -0.01
N PRO A 326 9.40 10.50 0.80
CA PRO A 326 10.83 10.74 0.69
C PRO A 326 11.69 9.45 0.66
N GLY A 327 12.93 9.57 0.21
CA GLY A 327 13.90 8.48 0.16
C GLY A 327 14.10 7.86 -1.23
N ASN A 328 14.74 6.70 -1.25
CA ASN A 328 15.14 6.02 -2.47
C ASN A 328 13.99 5.20 -3.10
N SER A 329 13.46 5.71 -4.22
CA SER A 329 12.45 4.99 -5.02
C SER A 329 12.95 3.70 -5.69
N GLN A 330 14.28 3.49 -5.76
CA GLN A 330 14.93 2.31 -6.33
C GLN A 330 15.38 1.31 -5.26
N ALA A 331 15.08 1.52 -3.98
CA ALA A 331 15.59 0.70 -2.89
C ALA A 331 15.40 -0.81 -3.11
N ALA A 332 14.22 -1.24 -3.56
CA ALA A 332 13.97 -2.65 -3.86
C ALA A 332 14.82 -3.19 -5.01
N ARG A 333 15.05 -2.40 -6.07
CA ARG A 333 15.89 -2.80 -7.20
C ARG A 333 17.36 -2.91 -6.79
N GLU A 334 17.85 -1.92 -6.05
CA GLU A 334 19.21 -1.90 -5.53
C GLU A 334 19.46 -3.06 -4.58
N LEU A 335 18.53 -3.34 -3.67
CA LEU A 335 18.61 -4.46 -2.74
C LEU A 335 18.76 -5.79 -3.49
N LEU A 336 17.90 -6.02 -4.49
CA LEU A 336 17.91 -7.24 -5.28
C LEU A 336 19.21 -7.37 -6.12
N ALA A 337 19.68 -6.27 -6.70
CA ALA A 337 20.92 -6.25 -7.46
C ALA A 337 22.15 -6.51 -6.58
N GLN A 338 22.20 -5.94 -5.37
CA GLN A 338 23.35 -6.04 -4.47
C GLN A 338 23.40 -7.32 -3.65
N GLN A 339 22.24 -7.86 -3.27
CA GLN A 339 22.15 -8.96 -2.30
C GLN A 339 21.74 -10.30 -2.93
N VAL A 340 21.07 -10.25 -4.08
CA VAL A 340 20.60 -11.46 -4.80
C VAL A 340 21.23 -11.53 -6.19
N ASN A 341 21.94 -10.47 -6.64
CA ASN A 341 22.57 -10.39 -7.96
C ASN A 341 21.56 -10.58 -9.11
N ILE A 342 20.35 -10.05 -8.96
CA ILE A 342 19.29 -10.10 -9.97
C ILE A 342 19.04 -8.70 -10.54
N ASP A 343 19.13 -8.59 -11.86
CA ASP A 343 18.63 -7.42 -12.59
C ASP A 343 17.19 -7.65 -13.04
N CYS A 344 16.26 -6.91 -12.44
CA CYS A 344 14.81 -7.12 -12.63
C CYS A 344 14.28 -6.32 -13.81
N LEU A 345 13.47 -6.96 -14.65
CA LEU A 345 12.67 -6.25 -15.65
C LEU A 345 11.72 -5.24 -14.97
N THR A 346 11.46 -4.10 -15.62
CA THR A 346 10.51 -3.12 -15.08
C THR A 346 9.07 -3.54 -15.43
N LEU A 347 8.23 -3.72 -14.42
CA LEU A 347 6.81 -4.04 -14.62
C LEU A 347 5.94 -2.78 -14.61
N GLY A 348 5.27 -2.51 -15.74
CA GLY A 348 4.26 -1.45 -15.89
C GLY A 348 4.81 -0.04 -16.06
N ASN A 349 6.12 0.14 -16.26
CA ASN A 349 6.77 1.44 -16.58
C ASN A 349 6.34 2.62 -15.70
N GLY A 350 6.18 2.37 -14.39
CA GLY A 350 5.81 3.41 -13.43
C GLY A 350 4.34 3.85 -13.46
N GLN A 351 3.48 3.15 -14.21
CA GLN A 351 2.03 3.32 -14.16
C GLN A 351 1.44 2.82 -12.83
N CYS A 352 0.19 3.18 -12.56
CA CYS A 352 -0.56 2.69 -11.40
C CYS A 352 -1.21 1.35 -11.73
N CYS A 353 -1.14 0.38 -10.81
CA CYS A 353 -1.78 -0.93 -10.95
C CYS A 353 -3.32 -0.90 -10.87
N GLY A 354 -3.89 0.20 -10.40
CA GLY A 354 -5.34 0.36 -10.23
C GLY A 354 -5.92 -0.17 -8.91
N ALA A 355 -5.09 -0.56 -7.94
CA ALA A 355 -5.57 -1.01 -6.62
C ALA A 355 -6.06 0.16 -5.74
N ALA A 356 -5.16 1.08 -5.35
CA ALA A 356 -5.49 2.32 -4.63
C ALA A 356 -6.45 2.16 -3.42
N GLY A 357 -6.23 1.16 -2.58
CA GLY A 357 -7.02 0.94 -1.37
C GLY A 357 -8.47 0.52 -1.67
N ALA A 358 -9.45 1.29 -1.19
CA ALA A 358 -10.88 1.02 -1.44
C ALA A 358 -11.28 1.20 -2.92
N TYR A 359 -10.50 1.95 -3.71
CA TYR A 359 -10.77 2.19 -5.13
C TYR A 359 -10.94 0.90 -5.93
N LEU A 360 -10.18 -0.14 -5.60
CA LEU A 360 -10.29 -1.47 -6.20
C LEU A 360 -11.70 -2.09 -6.13
N LEU A 361 -12.43 -1.73 -5.07
CA LEU A 361 -13.79 -2.20 -4.80
C LEU A 361 -14.84 -1.22 -5.34
N ASP A 362 -14.59 0.08 -5.16
CA ASP A 362 -15.54 1.14 -5.48
C ASP A 362 -15.56 1.49 -6.99
N GLN A 363 -14.42 1.32 -7.68
CA GLN A 363 -14.22 1.65 -9.10
C GLN A 363 -13.68 0.45 -9.90
N PRO A 364 -14.39 -0.70 -9.92
CA PRO A 364 -13.84 -1.97 -10.42
C PRO A 364 -13.52 -1.95 -11.92
N LYS A 365 -14.28 -1.20 -12.73
CA LYS A 365 -14.04 -1.08 -14.17
C LYS A 365 -12.72 -0.37 -14.46
N SER A 366 -12.55 0.84 -13.94
CA SER A 366 -11.32 1.64 -14.13
C SER A 366 -10.11 0.96 -13.49
N SER A 367 -10.28 0.39 -12.29
CA SER A 367 -9.24 -0.42 -11.62
C SER A 367 -8.75 -1.57 -12.50
N GLN A 368 -9.67 -2.29 -13.16
CA GLN A 368 -9.31 -3.38 -14.08
C GLN A 368 -8.64 -2.86 -15.36
N ALA A 369 -9.17 -1.80 -15.96
CA ALA A 369 -8.58 -1.21 -17.16
C ALA A 369 -7.13 -0.74 -16.94
N LEU A 370 -6.80 -0.27 -15.73
CA LEU A 370 -5.43 0.07 -15.36
C LEU A 370 -4.54 -1.18 -15.22
N ALA A 371 -5.03 -2.20 -14.51
CA ALA A 371 -4.29 -3.44 -14.35
C ALA A 371 -4.01 -4.13 -15.69
N GLU A 372 -4.96 -4.10 -16.62
CA GLU A 372 -4.83 -4.76 -17.93
C GLU A 372 -3.74 -4.17 -18.82
N ARG A 373 -3.23 -2.96 -18.52
CA ARG A 373 -2.07 -2.35 -19.18
C ARG A 373 -0.74 -3.02 -18.82
N TYR A 374 -0.72 -3.84 -17.76
CA TYR A 374 0.47 -4.54 -17.31
C TYR A 374 0.70 -5.80 -18.15
N ASP A 375 1.92 -5.94 -18.66
CA ASP A 375 2.40 -7.19 -19.23
C ASP A 375 2.88 -8.14 -18.13
N ILE A 376 1.93 -8.79 -17.47
CA ILE A 376 2.20 -9.75 -16.39
C ILE A 376 2.76 -11.09 -16.88
N GLY A 377 2.81 -11.33 -18.20
CA GLY A 377 3.42 -12.52 -18.79
C GLY A 377 4.91 -12.40 -19.03
N VAL A 378 5.48 -11.20 -18.79
CA VAL A 378 6.89 -10.88 -19.05
C VAL A 378 7.87 -11.69 -18.19
N ALA A 379 7.42 -12.19 -17.04
CA ALA A 379 8.23 -12.96 -16.11
C ALA A 379 7.38 -13.92 -15.25
N PRO A 380 7.89 -15.10 -14.87
CA PRO A 380 7.25 -16.03 -13.95
C PRO A 380 7.22 -15.52 -12.50
N LEU A 381 8.10 -14.60 -12.11
CA LEU A 381 8.10 -13.97 -10.79
C LEU A 381 7.91 -12.46 -10.92
N LEU A 382 6.84 -11.95 -10.29
CA LEU A 382 6.53 -10.52 -10.21
C LEU A 382 6.75 -10.03 -8.79
N LEU A 383 7.48 -8.93 -8.60
CA LEU A 383 7.81 -8.38 -7.29
C LEU A 383 7.13 -7.02 -7.07
N THR A 384 6.62 -6.76 -5.86
CA THR A 384 6.06 -5.47 -5.45
C THR A 384 6.08 -5.27 -3.93
N SER A 385 6.35 -4.04 -3.47
CA SER A 385 6.37 -3.67 -2.04
C SER A 385 5.06 -3.04 -1.55
N ASN A 386 3.93 -3.51 -2.06
CA ASN A 386 2.62 -2.96 -1.73
C ASN A 386 1.55 -4.04 -1.83
N ILE A 387 0.86 -4.29 -0.72
CA ILE A 387 -0.19 -5.31 -0.63
C ILE A 387 -1.30 -5.12 -1.67
N GLY A 388 -1.76 -3.88 -1.88
CA GLY A 388 -2.83 -3.61 -2.86
C GLY A 388 -2.38 -3.94 -4.28
N CYS A 389 -1.14 -3.60 -4.62
CA CYS A 389 -0.55 -3.93 -5.91
C CYS A 389 -0.40 -5.46 -6.07
N ARG A 390 0.07 -6.16 -5.02
CA ARG A 390 0.18 -7.62 -5.01
C ARG A 390 -1.18 -8.28 -5.29
N LEU A 391 -2.20 -7.94 -4.51
CA LEU A 391 -3.54 -8.51 -4.65
C LEU A 391 -4.12 -8.28 -6.06
N GLN A 392 -3.87 -7.10 -6.64
CA GLN A 392 -4.35 -6.76 -7.98
C GLN A 392 -3.61 -7.53 -9.08
N LEU A 393 -2.29 -7.64 -8.99
CA LEU A 393 -1.47 -8.38 -9.96
C LEU A 393 -1.77 -9.88 -9.88
N GLU A 394 -1.92 -10.45 -8.68
CA GLU A 394 -2.31 -11.85 -8.51
C GLU A 394 -3.69 -12.12 -9.12
N ALA A 395 -4.66 -11.23 -8.86
CA ALA A 395 -6.00 -11.38 -9.42
C ALA A 395 -5.99 -11.31 -10.97
N LEU A 396 -5.13 -10.46 -11.54
CA LEU A 396 -4.93 -10.40 -12.99
C LEU A 396 -4.28 -11.67 -13.54
N CYS A 397 -3.28 -12.24 -12.86
CA CYS A 397 -2.67 -13.52 -13.23
C CYS A 397 -3.72 -14.65 -13.24
N ARG A 398 -4.52 -14.77 -12.16
CA ARG A 398 -5.63 -15.73 -12.07
C ARG A 398 -6.67 -15.50 -13.17
N GLN A 399 -6.98 -14.25 -13.50
CA GLN A 399 -7.95 -13.92 -14.55
C GLN A 399 -7.46 -14.32 -15.94
N ARG A 400 -6.17 -14.13 -16.25
CA ARG A 400 -5.57 -14.45 -17.56
C ARG A 400 -5.06 -15.89 -17.66
N GLY A 401 -5.11 -16.67 -16.57
CA GLY A 401 -4.56 -18.03 -16.54
C GLY A 401 -3.04 -18.07 -16.65
N ILE A 402 -2.36 -16.99 -16.25
CA ILE A 402 -0.89 -16.89 -16.31
C ILE A 402 -0.34 -17.48 -15.00
N ALA A 403 0.56 -18.45 -15.15
CA ALA A 403 1.25 -19.11 -14.04
C ALA A 403 2.44 -18.27 -13.54
N ALA A 404 2.17 -17.03 -13.13
CA ALA A 404 3.16 -16.16 -12.50
C ALA A 404 2.88 -16.04 -11.00
N THR A 405 3.95 -16.02 -10.21
CA THR A 405 3.91 -15.79 -8.76
C THR A 405 4.13 -14.31 -8.48
N VAL A 406 3.34 -13.73 -7.58
CA VAL A 406 3.56 -12.35 -7.12
C VAL A 406 4.05 -12.38 -5.68
N ALA A 407 5.18 -11.74 -5.40
CA ALA A 407 5.81 -11.75 -4.08
C ALA A 407 6.36 -10.38 -3.68
N HIS A 408 6.74 -10.24 -2.42
CA HIS A 408 7.49 -9.08 -1.93
C HIS A 408 9.00 -9.30 -2.15
N PRO A 409 9.79 -8.27 -2.50
CA PRO A 409 11.26 -8.41 -2.68
C PRO A 409 11.97 -9.09 -1.50
N VAL A 410 11.61 -8.74 -0.26
CA VAL A 410 12.15 -9.37 0.97
C VAL A 410 11.96 -10.89 1.03
N SER A 411 10.91 -11.44 0.41
CA SER A 411 10.68 -12.89 0.39
C SER A 411 11.77 -13.61 -0.38
N LEU A 412 12.18 -13.04 -1.52
CA LEU A 412 13.27 -13.58 -2.33
C LEU A 412 14.62 -13.50 -1.59
N LEU A 413 14.86 -12.39 -0.89
CA LEU A 413 16.05 -12.25 -0.05
C LEU A 413 16.09 -13.31 1.05
N ALA A 414 14.96 -13.58 1.71
CA ALA A 414 14.88 -14.57 2.77
C ALA A 414 15.14 -16.02 2.30
N GLU A 415 14.90 -16.30 1.02
CA GLU A 415 15.09 -17.61 0.36
C GLU A 415 16.48 -17.77 -0.29
N SER A 416 17.19 -16.67 -0.58
CA SER A 416 18.53 -16.71 -1.17
C SER A 416 19.54 -17.48 -0.30
N ASP A 417 20.55 -18.11 -0.91
CA ASP A 417 21.53 -18.97 -0.22
C ASP A 417 22.25 -18.27 0.95
N SER A 418 22.53 -16.97 0.80
CA SER A 418 23.12 -16.09 1.82
C SER A 418 22.27 -16.04 3.10
N PHE A 419 20.98 -16.33 2.97
CA PHE A 419 20.02 -16.45 4.05
C PHE A 419 19.56 -17.91 4.26
N ALA A 420 19.58 -18.80 3.27
CA ALA A 420 19.14 -20.20 3.41
C ALA A 420 20.09 -21.06 4.28
N ASN A 421 21.41 -20.84 4.18
CA ASN A 421 22.43 -21.75 4.73
C ASN A 421 22.76 -21.66 6.23
N LYS A 422 21.89 -21.06 7.05
CA LYS A 422 21.94 -21.18 8.53
C LYS A 422 20.64 -21.72 9.15
N ALA A 423 19.72 -22.26 8.36
CA ALA A 423 18.61 -23.05 8.87
C ALA A 423 19.03 -24.53 8.94
N SER A 424 19.84 -24.89 9.94
CA SER A 424 20.04 -26.30 10.26
C SER A 424 18.73 -26.88 10.80
N VAL A 425 18.05 -27.64 9.96
CA VAL A 425 17.38 -28.91 10.30
C VAL A 425 16.87 -29.01 11.75
N ALA A 426 15.82 -28.27 12.06
CA ALA A 426 14.87 -28.55 13.13
C ALA A 426 13.65 -27.65 12.89
N ASP A 427 12.44 -28.16 13.11
CA ASP A 427 11.17 -27.43 13.06
C ASP A 427 10.53 -27.21 11.68
N ILE A 428 10.30 -28.32 10.97
CA ILE A 428 9.04 -28.51 10.22
C ILE A 428 8.42 -29.82 10.70
N SER A 429 7.63 -29.73 11.77
CA SER A 429 6.63 -30.74 12.17
C SER A 429 5.44 -30.04 12.81
#